data_AF-A0A351VAF8-F1
#
_entry.id   AF-A0A351VAF8-F1
#
_cell.length_a   1.000
_cell.length_b   1.000
_cell.length_c   1.000
_cell.angle_alpha   90.00
_cell.angle_beta   90.00
_cell.angle_gamma   90.00
#
_symmetry.space_group_name_H-M   'P 1'
#
loop_
_entity.id
_entity.type
_entity.pdbx_description
1 polymer ?
#
loop_
_entity_poly.entity_id
_entity_poly.type
_entity_poly.pdbx_seq_one_letter_code
_entity_poly.pdbx_strand_id
1 'polypeptide(L)' 'MRLRNISGAREIIGSNEFVVHEPENQKGNWKEIFGNNNPIHIEIGMGKGRFLMDMAKLHPSVNYIGIEKYSSV' A
#
# COMPACT_ATOMS: atom_id res chain seq x y z
N MET A 1 -1.55 14.07 -13.41
CA MET A 1 -0.58 12.96 -13.64
C MET A 1 -0.97 12.26 -14.93
N ARG A 2 -0.04 11.98 -15.86
CA ARG A 2 -0.38 11.25 -17.11
C ARG A 2 -0.26 9.76 -16.85
N LEU A 3 -1.36 9.02 -17.03
CA LEU A 3 -1.35 7.56 -16.98
C LEU A 3 -0.44 7.03 -18.09
N ARG A 4 0.54 6.20 -17.72
CA ARG A 4 1.43 5.52 -18.65
C ARG A 4 1.39 4.05 -18.30
N ASN A 5 1.02 3.19 -19.25
CA ASN A 5 1.03 1.76 -19.00
C ASN A 5 2.47 1.30 -18.71
N ILE A 6 2.67 0.61 -17.58
CA ILE A 6 3.93 -0.02 -17.21
C ILE A 6 3.78 -1.51 -17.52
N SER A 7 4.52 -2.00 -18.52
CA SER A 7 4.53 -3.42 -18.89
C SER A 7 4.95 -4.29 -17.70
N GLY A 8 4.21 -5.37 -17.42
CA GLY A 8 4.48 -6.28 -16.31
C GLY A 8 4.01 -5.81 -14.93
N ALA A 9 3.43 -4.61 -14.80
CA ALA A 9 3.02 -4.10 -13.49
C ALA A 9 2.02 -5.01 -12.76
N ARG A 10 1.11 -5.65 -13.49
CA ARG A 10 0.14 -6.57 -12.90
C ARG A 10 0.77 -7.83 -12.29
N GLU A 11 1.81 -8.37 -12.91
CA GLU A 11 2.54 -9.55 -12.43
C GLU A 11 3.39 -9.20 -11.21
N ILE A 12 4.04 -8.03 -11.24
CA ILE A 12 4.80 -7.52 -10.11
C ILE A 12 3.87 -7.30 -8.92
N ILE A 13 2.73 -6.63 -9.11
CA ILE A 13 1.74 -6.40 -8.05
C ILE A 13 1.18 -7.73 -7.54
N GLY A 14 0.93 -8.69 -8.44
CA GLY A 14 0.41 -10.02 -8.11
C GLY A 14 1.36 -10.94 -7.34
N SER A 15 2.66 -10.64 -7.34
CA SER A 15 3.69 -11.47 -6.69
C SER A 15 4.35 -10.78 -5.49
N ASN A 16 3.96 -9.54 -5.17
CA ASN A 16 4.60 -8.74 -4.14
C ASN A 16 3.91 -8.93 -2.78
N GLU A 17 4.68 -9.29 -1.77
CA GLU A 17 4.20 -9.51 -0.38
C GLU A 17 3.60 -8.28 0.28
N PHE A 18 3.97 -7.07 -0.15
CA PHE A 18 3.42 -5.82 0.37
C PHE A 18 2.05 -5.48 -0.22
N VAL A 19 1.57 -6.25 -1.19
CA VAL A 19 0.25 -6.06 -1.80
C VAL A 19 -0.75 -7.02 -1.15
N VAL A 20 -1.77 -6.44 -0.52
CA VAL A 20 -2.88 -7.20 0.05
C VAL A 20 -3.93 -7.44 -1.05
N HIS A 21 -4.06 -8.68 -1.51
CA HIS A 21 -5.01 -9.05 -2.57
C HIS A 21 -6.46 -9.18 -2.09
N GLU A 22 -6.67 -9.57 -0.83
CA GLU A 22 -7.99 -9.78 -0.23
C GLU A 22 -8.16 -8.90 1.01
N PRO A 23 -8.29 -7.57 0.86
CA PRO A 23 -8.35 -6.64 1.99
C PRO A 23 -9.58 -6.84 2.87
N GLU A 24 -10.66 -7.41 2.34
CA GLU A 24 -11.87 -7.74 3.08
C GLU A 24 -11.64 -8.80 4.16
N ASN A 25 -10.78 -9.79 3.90
CA ASN A 25 -10.39 -10.82 4.86
C ASN A 25 -9.52 -10.26 6.00
N GLN A 26 -8.96 -9.05 5.80
CA GLN A 26 -8.08 -8.38 6.75
C GLN A 26 -8.83 -7.40 7.65
N LYS A 27 -10.16 -7.32 7.53
CA LYS A 27 -11.01 -6.46 8.37
C LYS A 27 -10.84 -6.83 9.85
N GLY A 28 -10.22 -5.93 10.61
CA GLY A 28 -9.95 -6.11 12.04
C GLY A 28 -8.58 -6.71 12.36
N ASN A 29 -7.89 -7.32 11.38
CA ASN A 29 -6.64 -8.06 11.58
C ASN A 29 -5.41 -7.32 11.04
N TRP A 30 -5.53 -6.04 10.68
CA TRP A 30 -4.39 -5.23 10.17
C TRP A 30 -3.17 -5.22 11.09
N LYS A 31 -3.37 -5.33 12.41
CA LYS A 31 -2.28 -5.42 13.39
C LYS A 31 -1.41 -6.67 13.20
N GLU A 32 -2.01 -7.78 12.78
CA GLU A 32 -1.30 -9.03 12.52
C GLU A 32 -0.42 -8.90 11.27
N ILE A 33 -0.93 -8.21 10.23
CA ILE A 33 -0.15 -7.90 9.01
C ILE A 33 1.08 -7.06 9.35
N PHE A 34 0.92 -6.01 10.18
CA PHE A 34 2.03 -5.15 10.57
C PHE A 34 2.91 -5.75 11.68
N GLY A 35 2.47 -6.82 12.34
CA GLY A 35 3.17 -7.44 13.48
C GLY A 35 3.29 -6.52 14.70
N ASN A 36 2.48 -5.45 14.79
CA ASN A 36 2.59 -4.44 15.84
C ASN A 36 1.24 -3.76 16.13
N ASN A 37 1.21 -2.90 17.16
CA ASN A 37 0.02 -2.15 17.58
C ASN A 37 0.10 -0.65 17.27
N ASN A 38 0.96 -0.25 16.32
CA ASN A 38 1.12 1.15 15.94
C ASN A 38 -0.17 1.69 15.28
N PRO A 39 -0.41 3.01 15.36
CA PRO A 39 -1.48 3.64 14.62
C PRO A 39 -1.35 3.39 13.11
N ILE A 40 -2.49 3.30 12.43
CA ILE A 40 -2.56 3.07 10.99
C ILE A 40 -3.07 4.33 10.31
N HIS A 41 -2.32 4.85 9.35
CA HIS A 41 -2.73 5.92 8.45
C HIS A 41 -2.98 5.37 7.05
N ILE A 42 -3.95 5.95 6.35
CA ILE A 42 -4.33 5.53 5.01
C ILE A 42 -4.10 6.66 4.00
N GLU A 43 -3.64 6.30 2.80
CA GLU A 43 -3.61 7.20 1.64
C GLU A 43 -4.52 6.64 0.55
N ILE A 44 -5.56 7.40 0.19
CA ILE A 44 -6.49 7.05 -0.89
C ILE A 44 -6.05 7.76 -2.16
N GLY A 45 -5.75 7.00 -3.22
CA GLY A 45 -5.18 7.52 -4.45
C GLY A 45 -3.68 7.78 -4.33
N MET A 46 -2.92 6.81 -3.80
CA MET A 46 -1.49 6.95 -3.54
C MET A 46 -0.63 7.16 -4.80
N GLY A 47 -1.17 6.87 -5.99
CA GLY A 47 -0.43 6.92 -7.25
C GLY A 47 0.83 6.06 -7.17
N LYS A 48 2.00 6.70 -7.26
CA LYS A 48 3.31 6.04 -7.18
C LYS A 48 3.80 5.74 -5.75
N GLY A 49 3.02 6.08 -4.73
CA GLY A 49 3.34 5.81 -3.33
C GLY A 49 4.49 6.62 -2.73
N ARG A 50 4.98 7.69 -3.39
CA ARG A 50 6.09 8.51 -2.87
C ARG A 50 5.76 9.13 -1.52
N PHE A 51 4.59 9.75 -1.42
CA PHE A 51 4.16 10.39 -0.18
C PHE A 51 4.04 9.36 0.95
N LEU A 52 3.35 8.25 0.71
CA LEU A 52 3.26 7.13 1.65
C LEU A 52 4.63 6.65 2.14
N MET A 53 5.57 6.39 1.22
CA MET A 53 6.90 5.88 1.54
C MET A 53 7.73 6.89 2.35
N ASP A 54 7.66 8.17 2.02
CA ASP A 54 8.39 9.21 2.73
C ASP A 54 7.83 9.39 4.15
N MET A 55 6.51 9.34 4.32
CA MET A 55 5.86 9.39 5.62
C MET A 55 6.20 8.16 6.48
N ALA A 56 6.20 6.96 5.90
CA ALA A 56 6.60 5.74 6.60
C ALA A 56 8.06 5.79 7.07
N LYS A 57 8.97 6.40 6.29
CA LYS A 57 10.37 6.60 6.68
C LYS A 57 10.52 7.65 7.80
N LEU A 58 9.77 8.74 7.73
CA LEU A 58 9.82 9.81 8.73
C LEU A 58 9.18 9.40 10.06
N HIS A 59 8.17 8.52 10.02
CA HIS A 59 7.41 8.09 11.19
C HIS A 59 7.37 6.55 11.30
N PRO A 60 8.48 5.91 11.74
CA PRO A 60 8.55 4.44 11.85
C PRO A 60 7.62 3.85 12.92
N SER A 61 7.07 4.69 13.81
CA SER A 61 6.07 4.32 14.81
C SER A 61 4.63 4.36 14.27
N VAL A 62 4.44 4.54 12.96
CA VAL A 62 3.14 4.61 12.29
C VAL A 62 3.13 3.63 11.12
N ASN A 63 2.06 2.88 11.00
CA ASN A 63 1.83 1.97 9.88
C ASN A 63 1.07 2.71 8.77
N TYR A 64 1.39 2.44 7.51
CA TYR A 64 0.77 3.11 6.37
C TYR A 64 0.17 2.10 5.39
N ILE A 65 -1.06 2.37 4.93
CA ILE A 65 -1.75 1.58 3.90
C ILE A 65 -2.06 2.49 2.72
N GLY A 66 -1.59 2.11 1.55
CA GLY A 66 -1.88 2.80 0.30
C GLY A 66 -2.98 2.11 -0.48
N ILE A 67 -3.97 2.88 -0.93
CA ILE A 67 -5.07 2.38 -1.76
C ILE A 67 -4.98 3.08 -3.10
N GLU A 68 -4.88 2.30 -4.17
CA GLU A 68 -4.85 2.80 -5.53
C GLU A 68 -5.73 1.93 -6.43
N LYS A 69 -6.52 2.57 -7.29
CA LYS A 69 -7.41 1.91 -8.23
C LYS A 69 -6.66 1.38 -9.45
N TYR A 70 -5.63 2.10 -9.88
CA TYR A 70 -4.91 1.78 -11.10
C TYR A 70 -3.62 1.01 -10.79
N SER A 71 -3.50 -0.21 -11.32
CA SER A 71 -2.29 -1.02 -11.23
C SER A 71 -1.15 -0.56 -12.15
N SER A 72 -1.37 0.49 -12.93
CA SER A 72 -0.49 0.96 -14.00
C SER A 72 0.07 2.37 -13.77
N VAL A 73 0.00 2.90 -12.54
CA VAL A 73 0.52 4.25 -12.20
C VAL A 73 1.85 4.22 -11.49
#